data_AF-G9QNH0-F1
#
_entry.id   AF-G9QNH0-F1
#
_cell.length_a   1.000
_cell.length_b   1.000
_cell.length_c   1.000
_cell.angle_alpha   90.00
_cell.angle_beta   90.00
_cell.angle_gamma   90.00
#
_symmetry.space_group_name_H-M   'P 1'
#
loop_
_entity.id
_entity.type
_entity.pdbx_description
1 polymer ?
#
loop_
_entity_poly.entity_id
_entity_poly.type
_entity_poly.pdbx_seq_one_letter_code
_entity_poly.pdbx_strand_id
1 'polypeptide(L)'
;MKWDTLIQDPTAVLVMKDFSSYLKSFYAPILNVDLKDQIEKATTGLDSLQKKLLWIQVFQQSQFPESLKMHFGEVEGYGRNSAVFLFQKEEWKQNEFNGKELQANSINIHFEVTVNLVGSSPGKVSSFSVHYEPNPYKSKKTYEGIPGYEKYTMLRSKRTKAFHQSVLNSDFSNEVSLRNGSNSILFVPLKDHTTFEGLIEELLQKMKNIEPYIDRMLQIK
;
A
#
# COMPACT_ATOMS: atom_id res chain seq x y z
N MET A 1 -17.14 24.45 -16.70
CA MET A 1 -16.75 25.87 -16.87
C MET A 1 -16.87 26.22 -18.35
N LYS A 2 -17.48 27.36 -18.73
CA LYS A 2 -17.57 27.76 -20.15
C LYS A 2 -16.34 28.59 -20.49
N TRP A 3 -15.35 28.00 -21.18
CA TRP A 3 -14.11 28.69 -21.54
C TRP A 3 -14.36 29.88 -22.47
N ASP A 4 -15.36 29.74 -23.34
CA ASP A 4 -15.81 30.72 -24.34
C ASP A 4 -16.26 32.05 -23.72
N THR A 5 -16.53 32.10 -22.41
CA THR A 5 -16.89 33.33 -21.69
C THR A 5 -15.71 34.03 -21.01
N LEU A 6 -14.55 33.37 -20.90
CA LEU A 6 -13.36 33.85 -20.19
C LEU A 6 -12.20 34.18 -21.13
N ILE A 7 -12.13 33.53 -22.29
CA ILE A 7 -11.06 33.69 -23.28
C ILE A 7 -11.69 34.15 -24.58
N GLN A 8 -11.27 35.32 -25.07
CA GLN A 8 -11.80 35.92 -26.30
C GLN A 8 -10.95 35.61 -27.54
N ASP A 9 -9.70 35.17 -27.35
CA ASP A 9 -8.84 34.75 -28.46
C ASP A 9 -9.30 33.40 -29.03
N PRO A 10 -9.67 33.31 -30.33
CA PRO A 10 -10.19 32.09 -30.92
C PRO A 10 -9.22 30.90 -30.89
N THR A 11 -7.91 31.16 -30.99
CA THR A 11 -6.88 30.11 -30.95
C THR A 11 -6.78 29.53 -29.54
N ALA A 12 -6.77 30.40 -28.53
CA ALA A 12 -6.75 30.00 -27.13
C ALA A 12 -8.03 29.24 -26.74
N VAL A 13 -9.20 29.59 -27.28
CA VAL A 13 -10.44 28.81 -27.09
C VAL A 13 -10.29 27.38 -27.65
N LEU A 14 -9.72 27.22 -28.85
CA LEU A 14 -9.46 25.90 -29.43
C LEU A 14 -8.48 25.08 -28.58
N VAL A 15 -7.36 25.66 -28.17
CA VAL A 15 -6.37 25.01 -27.30
C VAL A 15 -7.00 24.54 -26.00
N MET A 16 -7.82 25.38 -25.35
CA MET A 16 -8.48 25.02 -24.11
C MET A 16 -9.54 23.92 -24.28
N LYS A 17 -10.22 23.89 -25.42
CA LYS A 17 -11.17 22.83 -25.76
C LYS A 17 -10.45 21.50 -25.93
N ASP A 18 -9.35 21.47 -26.68
CA ASP A 18 -8.54 20.27 -26.89
C ASP A 18 -7.94 19.77 -25.58
N PHE A 19 -7.38 20.68 -24.76
CA PHE A 19 -6.87 20.35 -23.44
C PHE A 19 -7.95 19.79 -22.52
N SER A 20 -9.14 20.41 -22.48
CA SER A 20 -10.27 19.90 -21.69
C SER A 20 -10.72 18.51 -22.16
N SER A 21 -10.75 18.28 -23.48
CA SER A 21 -11.08 16.99 -24.07
C SER A 21 -10.05 15.92 -23.71
N TYR A 22 -8.77 16.27 -23.74
CA TYR A 22 -7.68 15.39 -23.33
C TYR A 22 -7.77 15.03 -21.85
N LEU A 23 -7.96 16.02 -20.97
CA LEU A 23 -8.16 15.76 -19.54
C LEU A 23 -9.39 14.89 -19.28
N LYS A 24 -10.51 15.15 -19.97
CA LYS A 24 -11.72 14.34 -19.83
C LYS A 24 -11.46 12.88 -20.21
N SER A 25 -10.77 12.65 -21.33
CA SER A 25 -10.40 11.31 -21.78
C SER A 25 -9.43 10.63 -20.81
N PHE A 26 -8.48 11.40 -20.26
CA PHE A 26 -7.52 10.91 -19.29
C PHE A 26 -8.19 10.45 -17.98
N TYR A 27 -9.12 11.24 -17.43
CA TYR A 27 -9.77 10.95 -16.15
C TYR A 27 -11.02 10.06 -16.25
N ALA A 28 -11.64 9.93 -17.43
CA ALA A 28 -12.83 9.09 -17.63
C ALA A 28 -12.71 7.67 -17.05
N PRO A 29 -11.64 6.87 -17.32
CA PRO A 29 -11.54 5.52 -16.76
C PRO A 29 -11.40 5.51 -15.24
N ILE A 30 -10.86 6.57 -14.63
CA ILE A 30 -10.71 6.68 -13.18
C ILE A 30 -12.04 7.04 -12.53
N LEU A 31 -12.77 8.01 -13.10
CA LEU A 31 -14.03 8.49 -12.52
C LEU A 31 -15.20 7.52 -12.66
N ASN A 32 -15.12 6.59 -13.62
CA ASN A 32 -16.20 5.66 -13.93
C ASN A 32 -15.95 4.22 -13.45
N VAL A 33 -14.81 3.96 -12.79
CA VAL A 33 -14.48 2.60 -12.31
C VAL A 33 -15.39 2.20 -11.15
N ASP A 34 -15.94 0.99 -11.22
CA ASP A 34 -16.75 0.37 -10.17
C ASP A 34 -16.04 -0.85 -9.57
N LEU A 35 -16.34 -1.19 -8.32
CA LEU A 35 -15.76 -2.38 -7.66
C LEU A 35 -16.08 -3.68 -8.39
N LYS A 36 -17.22 -3.74 -9.10
CA LYS A 36 -17.65 -4.92 -9.87
C LYS A 36 -16.97 -5.03 -11.22
N ASP A 37 -16.20 -4.04 -11.64
CA ASP A 37 -15.48 -4.08 -12.91
C ASP A 37 -14.40 -5.17 -12.89
N GLN A 38 -14.17 -5.74 -14.08
CA GLN A 38 -13.08 -6.69 -14.28
C GLN A 38 -11.74 -5.95 -14.31
N ILE A 39 -10.80 -6.36 -13.44
CA ILE A 39 -9.51 -5.69 -13.24
C ILE A 39 -8.75 -5.55 -14.57
N GLU A 40 -8.66 -6.64 -15.33
CA GLU A 40 -7.94 -6.68 -16.61
C GLU A 40 -8.54 -5.68 -17.61
N LYS A 41 -9.87 -5.67 -17.76
CA LYS A 41 -10.56 -4.76 -18.68
C LYS A 41 -10.43 -3.30 -18.27
N ALA A 42 -10.59 -3.02 -16.98
CA ALA A 42 -10.50 -1.67 -16.44
C ALA A 42 -9.08 -1.08 -16.53
N THR A 43 -8.05 -1.92 -16.59
CA THR A 43 -6.64 -1.48 -16.61
C THR A 43 -5.97 -1.59 -17.98
N THR A 44 -6.59 -2.27 -18.94
CA THR A 44 -6.07 -2.43 -20.30
C THR A 44 -6.04 -1.09 -21.03
N GLY A 45 -4.93 -0.80 -21.70
CA GLY A 45 -4.74 0.44 -22.47
C GLY A 45 -4.45 1.70 -21.63
N LEU A 46 -4.51 1.61 -20.30
CA LEU A 46 -4.16 2.71 -19.41
C LEU A 46 -2.65 2.85 -19.25
N ASP A 47 -2.16 4.09 -19.18
CA ASP A 47 -0.78 4.37 -18.78
C ASP A 47 -0.56 4.14 -17.27
N SER A 48 0.71 4.21 -16.83
CA SER A 48 1.08 3.97 -15.43
C SER A 48 0.41 4.95 -14.45
N LEU A 49 0.24 6.22 -14.82
CA LEU A 49 -0.37 7.23 -13.97
C LEU A 49 -1.88 6.99 -13.87
N GLN A 50 -2.55 6.71 -14.99
CA GLN A 50 -3.97 6.36 -14.99
C GLN A 50 -4.24 5.10 -14.16
N LYS A 51 -3.41 4.06 -14.29
CA LYS A 51 -3.51 2.85 -13.45
C LYS A 51 -3.35 3.18 -11.97
N LYS A 52 -2.35 3.99 -11.60
CA LYS A 52 -2.13 4.41 -10.21
C LYS A 52 -3.37 5.13 -9.65
N LEU A 53 -3.91 6.10 -10.40
CA LEU A 53 -5.09 6.86 -10.00
C LEU A 53 -6.34 5.98 -9.92
N LEU A 54 -6.50 5.03 -10.85
CA LEU A 54 -7.60 4.07 -10.82
C LEU A 54 -7.55 3.21 -9.55
N TRP A 55 -6.37 2.70 -9.17
CA TRP A 55 -6.23 1.92 -7.93
C TRP A 55 -6.48 2.76 -6.67
N ILE A 56 -6.02 4.01 -6.64
CA ILE A 56 -6.36 4.94 -5.55
C ILE A 56 -7.88 5.07 -5.43
N GLN A 57 -8.57 5.30 -6.55
CA GLN A 57 -10.01 5.45 -6.59
C GLN A 57 -10.74 4.16 -6.17
N VAL A 58 -10.29 2.99 -6.63
CA VAL A 58 -10.83 1.68 -6.22
C VAL A 58 -10.70 1.47 -4.71
N PHE A 59 -9.53 1.72 -4.12
CA PHE A 59 -9.35 1.58 -2.68
C PHE A 59 -10.14 2.63 -1.88
N GLN A 60 -10.28 3.86 -2.39
CA GLN A 60 -11.09 4.89 -1.74
C GLN A 60 -12.60 4.60 -1.76
N GLN A 61 -13.09 3.91 -2.79
CA GLN A 61 -14.48 3.44 -2.86
C GLN A 61 -14.75 2.25 -1.94
N SER A 62 -13.71 1.57 -1.49
CA SER A 62 -13.83 0.37 -0.66
C SER A 62 -14.11 0.73 0.80
N GLN A 63 -14.97 -0.06 1.46
CA GLN A 63 -15.26 0.11 2.88
C GLN A 63 -14.18 -0.53 3.76
N PHE A 64 -13.01 0.12 3.84
CA PHE A 64 -12.01 -0.22 4.85
C PHE A 64 -12.53 0.16 6.24
N PRO A 65 -12.21 -0.63 7.29
CA PRO A 65 -12.53 -0.25 8.67
C PRO A 65 -11.95 1.14 8.99
N GLU A 66 -12.70 2.01 9.67
CA GLU A 66 -12.26 3.37 9.99
C GLU A 66 -10.93 3.42 10.76
N SER A 67 -10.63 2.39 11.55
CA SER A 67 -9.37 2.24 12.27
C SER A 67 -8.17 2.02 11.35
N LEU A 68 -8.39 1.50 10.14
CA LEU A 68 -7.34 1.13 9.20
C LEU A 68 -7.19 2.22 8.12
N LYS A 69 -6.24 3.12 8.33
CA LYS A 69 -5.97 4.23 7.42
C LYS A 69 -5.11 3.77 6.25
N MET A 70 -5.53 4.15 5.04
CA MET A 70 -4.73 3.97 3.83
C MET A 70 -3.84 5.20 3.59
N HIS A 71 -2.55 4.95 3.35
CA HIS A 71 -1.61 5.90 2.79
C HIS A 71 -1.04 5.34 1.49
N PHE A 72 -0.61 6.20 0.57
CA PHE A 72 0.06 5.77 -0.66
C PHE A 72 1.31 6.61 -0.88
N GLY A 73 2.34 5.98 -1.44
CA GLY A 73 3.64 6.60 -1.66
C GLY A 73 4.37 5.99 -2.86
N GLU A 74 5.49 6.60 -3.23
CA GLU A 74 6.41 6.05 -4.22
C GLU A 74 7.62 5.47 -3.48
N VAL A 75 8.02 4.25 -3.85
CA VAL A 75 9.23 3.63 -3.31
C VAL A 75 10.43 4.20 -4.06
N GLU A 76 11.44 4.67 -3.34
CA GLU A 76 12.72 5.06 -3.95
C GLU A 76 13.39 3.82 -4.57
N GLY A 77 13.38 3.74 -5.90
CA GLY A 77 13.99 2.65 -6.64
C GLY A 77 13.81 2.81 -8.15
N TYR A 78 14.83 3.38 -8.81
CA TYR A 78 14.92 3.47 -10.27
C TYR A 78 14.59 2.10 -10.91
N GLY A 79 13.48 2.02 -11.65
CA GLY A 79 13.15 0.88 -12.52
C GLY A 79 11.95 0.00 -12.13
N ARG A 80 11.29 0.22 -10.97
CA ARG A 80 10.02 -0.45 -10.64
C ARG A 80 8.87 0.54 -10.66
N ASN A 81 8.10 0.57 -11.74
CA ASN A 81 6.83 1.30 -11.80
C ASN A 81 5.77 0.51 -11.04
N SER A 82 5.82 0.57 -9.71
CA SER A 82 4.82 -0.03 -8.83
C SER A 82 4.20 1.04 -7.96
N ALA A 83 2.88 0.96 -7.74
CA ALA A 83 2.21 1.77 -6.74
C ALA A 83 2.13 0.97 -5.44
N VAL A 84 2.48 1.61 -4.32
CA VAL A 84 2.44 0.98 -3.00
C VAL A 84 1.38 1.66 -2.14
N PHE A 85 0.55 0.84 -1.53
CA PHE A 85 -0.52 1.23 -0.63
C PHE A 85 -0.26 0.62 0.75
N LEU A 86 -0.24 1.49 1.75
CA LEU A 86 0.01 1.14 3.14
C LEU A 86 -1.30 1.21 3.91
N PHE A 87 -1.65 0.15 4.62
CA PHE A 87 -2.81 0.11 5.50
C PHE A 87 -2.34 -0.08 6.93
N GLN A 88 -2.66 0.86 7.81
CA GLN A 88 -2.15 0.87 9.19
C GLN A 88 -3.18 1.43 10.18
N LYS A 89 -3.10 0.98 11.43
CA LYS A 89 -3.78 1.60 12.57
C LYS A 89 -2.88 2.61 13.25
N GLU A 90 -3.45 3.60 13.92
CA GLU A 90 -2.67 4.62 14.63
C GLU A 90 -1.85 4.01 15.77
N GLU A 91 -2.42 3.07 16.51
CA GLU A 91 -1.76 2.33 17.60
C GLU A 91 -0.57 1.47 17.15
N TRP A 92 -0.42 1.23 15.85
CA TRP A 92 0.70 0.49 15.27
C TRP A 92 1.92 1.37 14.97
N LYS A 93 1.82 2.67 15.27
CA LYS A 93 2.89 3.65 15.14
C LYS A 93 3.32 4.15 16.52
N GLN A 94 4.62 4.07 16.83
CA GLN A 94 5.19 4.68 18.03
C GLN A 94 6.59 5.21 17.74
N ASN A 95 6.95 6.33 18.39
CA ASN A 95 8.31 6.86 18.45
C ASN A 95 9.00 6.92 17.09
N GLU A 96 8.40 7.66 16.16
CA GLU A 96 8.92 7.84 14.80
C GLU A 96 10.38 8.33 14.84
N PHE A 97 11.20 7.75 13.95
CA PHE A 97 12.62 8.07 13.90
C PHE A 97 12.86 9.53 13.49
N ASN A 98 13.50 10.29 14.37
CA ASN A 98 13.73 11.74 14.23
C ASN A 98 15.03 12.12 13.49
N GLY A 99 15.79 11.16 12.98
CA GLY A 99 17.07 11.40 12.30
C GLY A 99 18.30 11.37 13.20
N LYS A 100 18.16 11.30 14.54
CA LYS A 100 19.28 11.40 15.50
C LYS A 100 19.48 10.16 16.35
N GLU A 101 18.42 9.62 16.91
CA GLU A 101 18.46 8.44 17.78
C GLU A 101 17.27 7.54 17.46
N LEU A 102 17.52 6.22 17.47
CA LEU A 102 16.49 5.22 17.29
C LEU A 102 16.06 4.68 18.66
N GLN A 103 14.82 4.95 19.04
CA GLN A 103 14.28 4.38 20.27
C GLN A 103 13.99 2.89 20.06
N ALA A 104 14.09 2.09 21.14
CA ALA A 104 13.90 0.65 21.03
C ALA A 104 12.52 0.26 20.47
N ASN A 105 11.50 1.05 20.80
CA ASN A 105 10.13 0.89 20.33
C ASN A 105 9.76 1.85 19.19
N SER A 106 10.72 2.42 18.47
CA SER A 106 10.46 3.11 17.20
C SER A 106 9.87 2.13 16.20
N ILE A 107 8.60 2.31 15.86
CA ILE A 107 7.83 1.30 15.13
C ILE A 107 6.75 1.95 14.27
N ASN A 108 6.59 1.37 13.10
CA ASN A 108 5.47 1.50 12.20
C ASN A 108 5.23 0.08 11.64
N ILE A 109 4.08 -0.49 11.99
CA ILE A 109 3.59 -1.72 11.37
C ILE A 109 2.44 -1.38 10.44
N HIS A 110 2.48 -1.94 9.25
CA HIS A 110 1.48 -1.75 8.22
C HIS A 110 1.41 -2.95 7.29
N PHE A 111 0.27 -3.08 6.61
CA PHE A 111 0.14 -3.91 5.43
C PHE A 111 0.60 -3.13 4.21
N GLU A 112 1.48 -3.72 3.40
CA GLU A 112 1.97 -3.16 2.16
C GLU A 112 1.38 -3.94 0.98
N VAL A 113 0.50 -3.30 0.21
CA VAL A 113 -0.04 -3.81 -1.05
C VAL A 113 0.74 -3.18 -2.20
N THR A 114 1.36 -4.01 -3.03
CA THR A 114 2.10 -3.55 -4.22
C THR A 114 1.31 -3.87 -5.48
N VAL A 115 0.98 -2.83 -6.25
CA VAL A 115 0.37 -2.95 -7.57
C VAL A 115 1.45 -2.77 -8.62
N ASN A 116 1.63 -3.75 -9.49
CA ASN A 116 2.50 -3.60 -10.66
C ASN A 116 1.83 -2.72 -11.72
N LEU A 117 2.46 -1.63 -12.19
CA LEU A 117 1.84 -0.73 -13.18
C LEU A 117 2.25 -1.05 -14.64
N VAL A 118 3.31 -1.86 -14.83
CA VAL A 118 3.93 -2.13 -16.15
C VAL A 118 4.21 -3.62 -16.39
N GLY A 119 4.50 -4.00 -17.63
CA GLY A 119 4.89 -5.38 -17.99
C GLY A 119 3.72 -6.29 -18.38
N SER A 120 3.93 -7.61 -18.31
CA SER A 120 3.02 -8.65 -18.81
C SER A 120 1.79 -8.94 -17.93
N SER A 121 1.72 -8.34 -16.74
CA SER A 121 0.53 -8.42 -15.87
C SER A 121 0.30 -7.08 -15.16
N PRO A 122 0.06 -6.00 -15.92
CA PRO A 122 -0.12 -4.67 -15.37
C PRO A 122 -1.47 -4.60 -14.62
N GLY A 123 -1.47 -3.95 -13.46
CA GLY A 123 -2.61 -3.88 -12.56
C GLY A 123 -2.79 -5.10 -11.65
N LYS A 124 -1.99 -6.16 -11.78
CA LYS A 124 -2.16 -7.36 -10.94
C LYS A 124 -1.67 -7.11 -9.51
N VAL A 125 -2.50 -7.49 -8.54
CA VAL A 125 -2.13 -7.62 -7.12
C VAL A 125 -2.17 -9.10 -6.78
N SER A 126 -1.01 -9.70 -6.51
CA SER A 126 -0.89 -11.14 -6.22
C SER A 126 -0.59 -11.44 -4.77
N SER A 127 -0.22 -10.43 -3.98
CA SER A 127 0.17 -10.57 -2.59
C SER A 127 0.22 -9.23 -1.89
N PHE A 128 0.27 -9.28 -0.56
CA PHE A 128 0.67 -8.15 0.28
C PHE A 128 1.64 -8.63 1.36
N SER A 129 2.31 -7.69 2.02
CA SER A 129 3.25 -7.99 3.10
C SER A 129 2.88 -7.25 4.38
N VAL A 130 3.28 -7.79 5.54
CA VAL A 130 3.25 -7.07 6.81
C VAL A 130 4.66 -6.60 7.10
N HIS A 131 4.83 -5.32 7.36
CA HIS A 131 6.13 -4.71 7.63
C HIS A 131 6.25 -4.31 9.10
N TYR A 132 7.47 -4.33 9.61
CA TYR A 132 7.88 -3.75 10.87
C TYR A 132 9.14 -2.93 10.60
N GLU A 133 8.98 -1.61 10.64
CA GLU A 133 10.07 -0.66 10.38
C GLU A 133 9.91 0.65 11.15
N PRO A 134 10.98 1.44 11.37
CA PRO A 134 10.87 2.70 12.12
C PRO A 134 10.24 3.84 11.32
N ASN A 135 10.38 3.80 10.00
CA ASN A 135 9.81 4.77 9.08
C ASN A 135 9.57 4.06 7.74
N PRO A 136 8.34 4.13 7.18
CA PRO A 136 8.06 3.53 5.89
C PRO A 136 9.01 3.95 4.78
N TYR A 137 9.28 3.03 3.85
CA TYR A 137 10.10 3.26 2.65
C TYR A 137 11.58 3.55 2.89
N LYS A 138 12.06 3.56 4.14
CA LYS A 138 13.48 3.69 4.45
C LYS A 138 14.12 2.33 4.64
N SER A 139 15.21 2.12 3.92
CA SER A 139 15.95 0.85 3.99
C SER A 139 16.52 0.61 5.39
N LYS A 140 16.66 -0.66 5.79
CA LYS A 140 17.36 -1.05 7.03
C LYS A 140 18.73 -0.38 7.17
N LYS A 141 19.49 -0.27 6.06
CA LYS A 141 20.82 0.35 6.00
C LYS A 141 20.82 1.81 6.48
N THR A 142 19.70 2.51 6.36
CA THR A 142 19.55 3.90 6.82
C THR A 142 19.68 4.01 8.35
N TYR A 143 19.43 2.93 9.09
CA TYR A 143 19.46 2.92 10.55
C TYR A 143 20.68 2.22 11.13
N GLU A 144 21.43 1.49 10.30
CA GLU A 144 22.65 0.80 10.72
C GLU A 144 23.69 1.84 11.17
N GLY A 145 24.16 1.71 12.41
CA GLY A 145 25.10 2.66 13.02
C GLY A 145 24.47 3.85 13.77
N ILE A 146 23.13 3.97 13.78
CA ILE A 146 22.44 5.00 14.56
C ILE A 146 22.39 4.62 16.04
N PRO A 147 22.63 5.56 16.99
CA PRO A 147 22.47 5.28 18.42
C PRO A 147 21.10 4.65 18.73
N GLY A 148 21.12 3.58 19.55
CA GLY A 148 19.92 2.84 19.94
C GLY A 148 19.50 1.70 18.99
N TYR A 149 20.16 1.55 17.83
CA TYR A 149 19.86 0.51 16.85
C TYR A 149 19.89 -0.93 17.41
N GLU A 150 20.86 -1.25 18.27
CA GLU A 150 20.95 -2.59 18.90
C GLU A 150 19.74 -2.88 19.81
N LYS A 151 19.29 -1.90 20.57
CA LYS A 151 18.10 -2.04 21.44
C LYS A 151 16.83 -2.21 20.60
N TYR A 152 16.70 -1.41 19.53
CA TYR A 152 15.61 -1.55 18.56
C TYR A 152 15.57 -2.94 17.92
N THR A 153 16.72 -3.43 17.43
CA THR A 153 16.79 -4.75 16.77
C THR A 153 16.49 -5.89 17.73
N MET A 154 16.92 -5.82 18.99
CA MET A 154 16.53 -6.78 20.03
C MET A 154 15.01 -6.80 20.26
N LEU A 155 14.39 -5.64 20.50
CA LEU A 155 12.95 -5.58 20.75
C LEU A 155 12.14 -6.01 19.52
N ARG A 156 12.54 -5.56 18.33
CA ARG A 156 11.97 -6.01 17.07
C ARG A 156 12.02 -7.53 16.94
N SER A 157 13.19 -8.14 17.14
CA SER A 157 13.36 -9.59 17.06
C SER A 157 12.45 -10.34 18.04
N LYS A 158 12.36 -9.85 19.29
CA LYS A 158 11.46 -10.41 20.32
C LYS A 158 9.99 -10.34 19.89
N ARG A 159 9.54 -9.19 19.40
CA ARG A 159 8.16 -8.97 18.91
C ARG A 159 7.85 -9.81 17.69
N THR A 160 8.72 -9.82 16.68
CA THR A 160 8.57 -10.63 15.47
C THR A 160 8.49 -12.12 15.79
N LYS A 161 9.33 -12.63 16.71
CA LYS A 161 9.27 -14.03 17.13
C LYS A 161 7.93 -14.38 17.78
N ALA A 162 7.40 -13.52 18.65
CA ALA A 162 6.10 -13.72 19.28
C ALA A 162 4.93 -13.64 18.28
N PHE A 163 5.02 -12.71 17.31
CA PHE A 163 4.09 -12.62 16.20
C PHE A 163 4.10 -13.89 15.35
N HIS A 164 5.28 -14.37 14.94
CA HIS A 164 5.43 -15.62 14.18
C HIS A 164 4.87 -16.83 14.94
N GLN A 165 5.14 -16.96 16.24
CA GLN A 165 4.58 -18.03 17.04
C GLN A 165 3.04 -17.97 17.08
N SER A 166 2.48 -16.77 17.17
CA SER A 166 1.02 -16.57 17.16
C SER A 166 0.40 -16.98 15.82
N VAL A 167 1.06 -16.66 14.70
CA VAL A 167 0.63 -17.07 13.35
C VAL A 167 0.74 -18.58 13.19
N LEU A 168 1.85 -19.20 13.59
CA LEU A 168 2.08 -20.65 13.49
C LEU A 168 1.07 -21.47 14.29
N ASN A 169 0.62 -20.95 15.42
CA ASN A 169 -0.38 -21.61 16.27
C ASN A 169 -1.83 -21.38 15.78
N SER A 170 -2.02 -20.81 14.59
CA SER A 170 -3.33 -20.55 14.00
C SER A 170 -3.54 -21.34 12.72
N ASP A 171 -4.80 -21.53 12.35
CA ASP A 171 -5.19 -22.19 11.09
C ASP A 171 -4.70 -21.39 9.86
N PHE A 172 -4.40 -20.10 10.04
CA PHE A 172 -3.90 -19.20 9.01
C PHE A 172 -2.43 -19.46 8.63
N SER A 173 -1.70 -20.28 9.40
CA SER A 173 -0.28 -20.57 9.18
C SER A 173 0.03 -21.15 7.79
N ASN A 174 -0.89 -21.95 7.23
CA ASN A 174 -0.73 -22.57 5.91
C ASN A 174 -1.00 -21.61 4.74
N GLU A 175 -1.56 -20.43 5.01
CA GLU A 175 -1.92 -19.45 3.99
C GLU A 175 -0.86 -18.36 3.80
N VAL A 176 0.22 -18.39 4.58
CA VAL A 176 1.20 -17.30 4.65
C VAL A 176 2.63 -17.80 4.71
N SER A 177 3.58 -16.91 4.45
CA SER A 177 5.00 -17.18 4.58
C SER A 177 5.63 -16.21 5.57
N LEU A 178 6.20 -16.74 6.65
CA LEU A 178 6.96 -15.94 7.61
C LEU A 178 8.22 -15.39 6.94
N ARG A 179 8.56 -14.13 7.23
CA ARG A 179 9.76 -13.47 6.69
C ARG A 179 10.69 -13.08 7.82
N ASN A 180 11.99 -13.28 7.60
CA ASN A 180 13.07 -12.92 8.52
C ASN A 180 14.12 -12.08 7.78
N GLY A 181 14.82 -11.21 8.51
CA GLY A 181 16.01 -10.50 8.01
C GLY A 181 15.76 -9.21 7.24
N SER A 182 14.54 -8.94 6.77
CA SER A 182 14.11 -7.66 6.16
C SER A 182 13.10 -6.93 7.05
N ASN A 183 12.63 -5.74 6.62
CA ASN A 183 11.55 -5.01 7.29
C ASN A 183 10.21 -5.77 7.21
N SER A 184 9.98 -6.54 6.14
CA SER A 184 8.84 -7.45 6.01
C SER A 184 8.96 -8.62 7.00
N ILE A 185 7.90 -8.85 7.76
CA ILE A 185 7.79 -9.92 8.76
C ILE A 185 6.80 -11.02 8.34
N LEU A 186 5.92 -10.74 7.38
CA LEU A 186 4.96 -11.69 6.84
C LEU A 186 4.73 -11.41 5.36
N PHE A 187 4.64 -12.46 4.55
CA PHE A 187 4.18 -12.40 3.18
C PHE A 187 2.86 -13.17 3.06
N VAL A 188 1.88 -12.56 2.40
CA VAL A 188 0.51 -13.08 2.30
C VAL A 188 0.13 -13.17 0.82
N PRO A 189 0.09 -14.39 0.23
CA PRO A 189 -0.43 -14.58 -1.12
C PRO A 189 -1.93 -14.29 -1.17
N LEU A 190 -2.38 -13.80 -2.33
CA LEU A 190 -3.78 -13.61 -2.69
C LEU A 190 -4.14 -14.56 -3.82
N LYS A 191 -5.42 -14.89 -3.92
CA LYS A 191 -5.95 -15.62 -5.06
C LYS A 191 -6.01 -14.71 -6.29
N ASP A 192 -6.05 -15.33 -7.46
CA ASP A 192 -6.32 -14.60 -8.68
C ASP A 192 -7.81 -14.24 -8.72
N HIS A 193 -8.10 -12.93 -8.64
CA HIS A 193 -9.45 -12.38 -8.72
C HIS A 193 -9.68 -11.69 -10.06
N THR A 194 -10.90 -11.82 -10.58
CA THR A 194 -11.30 -11.18 -11.84
C THR A 194 -11.84 -9.77 -11.61
N THR A 195 -12.43 -9.47 -10.45
CA THR A 195 -13.02 -8.17 -10.10
C THR A 195 -12.28 -7.49 -8.96
N PHE A 196 -12.40 -6.16 -8.86
CA PHE A 196 -11.82 -5.40 -7.75
C PHE A 196 -12.45 -5.78 -6.41
N GLU A 197 -13.77 -5.94 -6.37
CA GLU A 197 -14.55 -6.32 -5.17
C GLU A 197 -14.00 -7.60 -4.53
N GLY A 198 -13.86 -8.69 -5.29
CA GLY A 198 -13.37 -9.97 -4.74
C GLY A 198 -11.94 -9.89 -4.21
N LEU A 199 -11.07 -9.13 -4.88
CA LEU A 199 -9.70 -8.88 -4.41
C LEU A 199 -9.70 -8.11 -3.09
N ILE A 200 -10.50 -7.05 -3.00
CA ILE A 200 -10.59 -6.18 -1.82
C ILE A 200 -11.19 -6.95 -0.64
N GLU A 201 -12.21 -7.77 -0.87
CA GLU A 201 -12.80 -8.63 0.16
C GLU A 201 -11.77 -9.61 0.73
N GLU A 202 -10.99 -10.27 -0.12
CA GLU A 202 -9.91 -11.17 0.35
C GLU A 202 -8.84 -10.39 1.13
N LEU A 203 -8.42 -9.22 0.62
CA LEU A 203 -7.48 -8.34 1.32
C LEU A 203 -7.98 -8.00 2.73
N LEU A 204 -9.20 -7.51 2.84
CA LEU A 204 -9.83 -7.14 4.12
C LEU A 204 -9.93 -8.33 5.06
N GLN A 205 -10.37 -9.49 4.56
CA GLN A 205 -10.49 -10.70 5.37
C GLN A 205 -9.13 -11.14 5.92
N LYS A 206 -8.09 -11.17 5.08
CA LYS A 206 -6.74 -11.57 5.51
C LYS A 206 -6.11 -10.54 6.46
N MET A 207 -6.28 -9.25 6.19
CA MET A 207 -5.83 -8.19 7.11
C MET A 207 -6.49 -8.34 8.49
N LYS A 208 -7.81 -8.54 8.54
CA LYS A 208 -8.57 -8.77 9.78
C LYS A 208 -8.08 -9.99 10.56
N ASN A 209 -7.70 -11.06 9.88
CA ASN A 209 -7.14 -12.25 10.53
C ASN A 209 -5.76 -12.01 11.15
N ILE A 210 -4.98 -11.08 10.59
CA ILE A 210 -3.62 -10.78 11.04
C ILE A 210 -3.59 -9.73 12.16
N GLU A 211 -4.54 -8.79 12.15
CA GLU A 211 -4.65 -7.68 13.12
C GLU A 211 -4.42 -8.10 14.59
N PRO A 212 -5.09 -9.13 15.13
CA PRO A 212 -4.92 -9.52 16.53
C PRO A 212 -3.49 -9.96 16.88
N TYR A 213 -2.74 -10.45 15.90
CA TYR A 213 -1.34 -10.88 16.10
C TYR A 213 -0.42 -9.67 16.19
N ILE A 214 -0.70 -8.63 15.39
CA ILE A 214 -0.03 -7.34 15.47
C ILE A 214 -0.29 -6.72 16.85
N ASP A 215 -1.55 -6.62 17.25
CA ASP A 215 -1.95 -6.01 18.52
C ASP A 215 -1.29 -6.70 19.72
N ARG A 216 -1.22 -8.04 19.71
CA ARG A 216 -0.56 -8.83 20.76
C ARG A 216 0.94 -8.59 20.82
N MET A 217 1.66 -8.53 19.69
CA MET A 217 3.11 -8.33 19.73
C MET A 217 3.48 -6.93 20.24
N LEU A 218 2.63 -5.92 20.05
CA LEU A 218 2.86 -4.56 20.52
C LEU A 218 2.87 -4.45 22.06
N GLN A 219 2.23 -5.39 22.77
CA GLN A 219 2.24 -5.44 24.24
C GLN A 219 3.58 -5.88 24.83
N ILE A 220 4.50 -6.37 24.01
CA ILE A 220 5.82 -6.83 24.43
C ILE A 220 6.75 -5.61 24.54
N LYS A 221 7.32 -5.44 25.74
CA LYS A 221 8.32 -4.40 26.06
C LYS A 221 9.75 -4.93 25.98
#